data_AF-A0A7Y9FPH0-F1
#
_entry.id   AF-A0A7Y9FPH0-F1
#
_cell.length_a   1.000
_cell.length_b   1.000
_cell.length_c   1.000
_cell.angle_alpha   90.00
_cell.angle_beta   90.00
_cell.angle_gamma   90.00
#
_symmetry.space_group_name_H-M   'P 1'
#
loop_
_entity.id
_entity.type
_entity.pdbx_description
1 polymer ?
#
loop_
_entity_poly.entity_id
_entity_poly.type
_entity_poly.pdbx_seq_one_letter_code
_entity_poly.pdbx_strand_id
1 'polypeptide(L)' 'MMRALGFSFMLITASAPAAAAQAPVDLVDPFMGTTGDRGQLSPAAAAPFGMVQLAPDTTTRQSYRL' A
#
# COMPACT_ATOMS: atom_id res chain seq x y z
N MET A 1 44.56 -33.87 -37.22
CA MET A 1 45.00 -32.59 -36.63
C MET A 1 44.19 -31.47 -37.28
N MET A 2 43.75 -30.46 -36.51
CA MET A 2 42.79 -29.38 -36.85
C MET A 2 41.31 -29.84 -36.81
N ARG A 3 40.33 -29.19 -36.16
CA ARG A 3 40.24 -27.85 -35.56
C ARG A 3 39.01 -27.74 -34.63
N ALA A 4 39.21 -27.01 -33.53
CA ALA A 4 38.23 -26.26 -32.72
C ALA A 4 36.94 -26.98 -32.28
N LEU A 5 37.03 -27.67 -31.14
CA LEU A 5 35.90 -28.11 -30.33
C LEU A 5 35.06 -26.89 -29.92
N GLY A 6 33.77 -26.95 -30.21
CA GLY A 6 32.83 -25.82 -30.15
C GLY A 6 32.81 -25.09 -28.81
N PHE A 7 32.76 -23.76 -28.90
CA PHE A 7 32.54 -22.87 -27.78
C PHE A 7 31.10 -23.05 -27.28
N SER A 8 30.92 -23.94 -26.30
CA SER A 8 29.64 -24.09 -25.59
C SER A 8 29.35 -22.79 -24.82
N PHE A 9 28.43 -21.98 -25.35
CA PHE A 9 27.91 -20.81 -24.67
C PHE A 9 26.94 -21.27 -23.56
N MET A 10 27.48 -21.53 -22.37
CA MET A 10 26.68 -21.84 -21.18
C MET A 10 26.05 -20.55 -20.68
N LEU A 11 24.77 -20.35 -21.03
CA LEU A 11 23.95 -19.23 -20.59
C LEU A 11 23.63 -19.39 -19.09
N ILE A 12 24.34 -18.65 -18.23
CA ILE A 12 24.00 -18.54 -16.81
C ILE A 12 22.75 -17.66 -16.70
N THR A 13 21.59 -18.28 -16.47
CA THR A 13 20.37 -17.55 -16.11
C THR A 13 20.45 -17.18 -14.64
N ALA A 14 20.83 -15.94 -14.33
CA ALA A 14 20.73 -15.40 -12.99
C ALA A 14 19.24 -15.24 -12.64
N SER A 15 18.73 -16.04 -11.71
CA SER A 15 17.39 -15.84 -11.14
C SER A 15 17.43 -14.61 -10.24
N ALA A 16 16.80 -13.52 -10.65
CA ALA A 16 16.60 -12.37 -9.78
C ALA A 16 15.76 -12.78 -8.55
N PRO A 17 16.06 -12.27 -7.34
CA PRO A 17 15.20 -12.52 -6.20
C PRO A 17 13.83 -11.93 -6.49
N ALA A 18 12.78 -12.73 -6.31
CA ALA A 18 11.42 -12.23 -6.38
C ALA A 18 11.23 -11.21 -5.25
N ALA A 19 11.07 -9.93 -5.61
CA ALA A 19 10.69 -8.91 -4.64
C ALA A 19 9.35 -9.33 -4.02
N ALA A 20 9.27 -9.34 -2.69
CA ALA A 20 8.00 -9.54 -2.01
C ALA A 20 7.06 -8.40 -2.45
N ALA A 21 5.98 -8.74 -3.15
CA ALA A 21 4.98 -7.77 -3.53
C ALA A 21 4.31 -7.22 -2.25
N GLN A 22 4.17 -5.90 -2.16
CA GLN A 22 3.42 -5.26 -1.08
C GLN A 22 1.99 -5.79 -1.07
N ALA A 23 1.43 -6.04 0.11
CA ALA A 23 0.03 -6.41 0.18
C ALA A 23 -0.82 -5.19 -0.22
N PRO A 24 -1.97 -5.38 -0.88
CA PRO A 24 -2.81 -4.24 -1.28
C PRO A 24 -3.20 -3.31 -0.13
N VAL A 25 -3.31 -3.85 1.09
CA VAL A 25 -3.61 -3.07 2.31
C VAL A 25 -2.48 -2.08 2.65
N ASP A 26 -1.23 -2.41 2.33
CA ASP A 26 -0.06 -1.56 2.61
C ASP A 26 -0.02 -0.32 1.69
N LEU A 27 -0.86 -0.28 0.66
CA LEU A 27 -0.96 0.83 -0.29
C LEU A 27 -2.02 1.87 0.12
N VAL A 28 -2.81 1.60 1.16
CA VAL A 28 -3.93 2.46 1.58
C VAL A 28 -3.48 3.45 2.67
N ASP A 29 -3.68 4.74 2.42
CA ASP A 29 -3.54 5.80 3.42
C ASP A 29 -4.91 6.23 3.97
N PRO A 30 -5.28 5.88 5.22
CA PRO A 30 -6.58 6.21 5.80
C PRO A 30 -6.76 7.70 6.09
N PHE A 31 -5.70 8.50 6.06
CA PHE A 31 -5.77 9.94 6.32
C PHE A 31 -6.03 10.77 5.06
N MET A 32 -5.97 10.16 3.88
CA MET A 32 -6.30 10.84 2.62
C MET A 32 -7.75 11.38 2.67
N GLY A 33 -7.91 12.70 2.46
CA GLY A 33 -9.21 13.38 2.48
C GLY A 33 -9.66 13.89 3.85
N THR A 34 -9.05 13.45 4.95
CA THR A 34 -9.54 13.76 6.32
C THR A 34 -9.37 15.23 6.77
N THR A 35 -8.73 16.09 5.96
CA THR A 35 -8.44 17.48 6.34
C THR A 35 -9.59 18.42 5.98
N GLY A 36 -10.34 18.86 6.99
CA GLY A 36 -11.36 19.93 6.84
C GLY A 36 -12.32 19.66 5.67
N ASP A 37 -12.57 20.68 4.85
CA ASP A 37 -13.51 20.58 3.72
C ASP A 37 -12.91 20.02 2.43
N ARG A 38 -12.07 18.98 2.55
CA ARG A 38 -11.30 18.41 1.43
C ARG A 38 -11.47 16.92 1.27
N GLY A 39 -12.72 16.48 1.25
CA GLY A 39 -13.08 15.07 1.12
C GLY A 39 -13.38 14.48 2.47
N GLN A 40 -14.45 15.00 3.09
CA GLN A 40 -15.14 14.69 4.36
C GLN A 40 -15.22 13.19 4.73
N LEU A 41 -14.07 12.54 4.76
CA LEU A 41 -13.85 11.11 4.98
C LEU A 41 -13.30 10.93 6.39
N SER A 42 -13.59 9.77 6.96
CA SER A 42 -13.16 9.40 8.30
C SER A 42 -12.02 8.37 8.22
N PRO A 43 -10.94 8.49 9.02
CA PRO A 43 -9.88 7.49 9.12
C PRO A 43 -10.31 6.30 10.02
N ALA A 44 -11.60 5.97 10.05
CA ALA A 44 -12.15 4.97 10.95
C ALA A 44 -11.54 3.58 10.68
N ALA A 45 -11.23 2.85 11.75
CA ALA A 45 -10.95 1.42 11.64
C ALA A 45 -12.28 0.68 11.41
N ALA A 46 -12.38 -0.04 10.30
CA ALA A 46 -13.58 -0.77 9.90
C ALA A 46 -13.25 -2.02 9.07
N ALA A 47 -14.07 -3.06 9.21
CA ALA A 47 -14.09 -4.17 8.27
C ALA A 47 -14.92 -3.80 7.02
N PRO A 48 -14.68 -4.43 5.86
CA PRO A 48 -15.51 -4.22 4.67
C PRO A 48 -16.99 -4.47 4.98
N PHE A 49 -17.83 -3.44 4.78
CA PHE A 49 -19.29 -3.47 5.06
C PHE A 49 -19.65 -3.80 6.53
N GLY A 50 -18.73 -3.58 7.47
CA GLY A 50 -18.98 -3.81 8.89
C GLY A 50 -19.98 -2.82 9.49
N MET A 51 -20.66 -3.25 10.55
CA MET A 51 -21.62 -2.39 11.27
C MET A 51 -20.94 -1.28 12.09
N VAL A 52 -19.65 -1.45 12.43
CA VAL A 52 -18.93 -0.56 13.35
C VAL A 52 -17.78 0.13 12.61
N GLN A 53 -17.71 1.45 12.77
CA GLN A 53 -16.62 2.31 12.32
C GLN A 53 -16.10 3.08 13.54
N LEU A 54 -14.96 2.67 14.09
CA LEU A 54 -14.37 3.29 15.27
C LEU A 54 -13.32 4.33 14.87
N ALA A 55 -13.52 5.58 15.25
CA ALA A 55 -12.66 6.72 14.90
C ALA A 55 -12.57 7.74 16.05
N PRO A 56 -11.51 8.58 16.08
CA PRO A 56 -11.47 9.75 16.95
C PRO A 56 -12.48 10.82 16.50
N ASP A 57 -13.14 11.47 17.47
CA ASP A 57 -13.92 12.70 17.24
C ASP A 57 -13.07 13.92 17.61
N THR A 58 -12.72 14.72 16.60
CA THR A 58 -11.87 15.89 16.76
C THR A 58 -12.66 17.18 16.95
N THR A 59 -14.00 17.14 16.89
CA THR A 59 -14.83 18.32 17.11
C THR A 59 -14.99 18.56 18.61
N THR A 60 -14.42 19.64 19.11
CA THR A 60 -14.64 20.03 20.50
C THR A 60 -15.96 20.79 20.64
N ARG A 61 -16.65 20.69 21.78
CA ARG A 61 -17.87 21.47 22.03
C ARG A 61 -17.66 23.00 21.97
N GLN A 62 -16.42 23.47 22.11
CA GLN A 62 -16.10 24.89 22.00
C GLN A 62 -16.27 25.42 20.56
N SER A 63 -16.10 24.57 19.56
CA SER A 63 -16.27 24.90 18.13
C SER A 63 -17.69 25.34 17.76
N TYR A 64 -18.69 25.09 18.63
CA TYR A 64 -20.10 25.42 18.39
C TYR A 64 -20.59 26.64 19.20
N ARG A 65 -19.71 27.29 19.97
CA ARG A 65 -20.03 28.58 20.62
C ARG A 65 -19.65 29.72 19.68
N LEU A 66 -20.60 30.09 18.82
CA LEU A 66 -20.68 31.41 18.22
C LEU A 66 -21.45 32.35 19.15
#